data_AF-A0AAT9H5I8-F1
#
_entry.id   AF-A0AAT9H5I8-F1
#
_cell.length_a   1.000
_cell.length_b   1.000
_cell.length_c   1.000
_cell.angle_alpha   90.00
_cell.angle_beta   90.00
_cell.angle_gamma   90.00
#
_symmetry.space_group_name_H-M   'P 1'
#
loop_
_entity.id
_entity.type
_entity.pdbx_description
1 polymer ?
#
loop_
_entity_poly.entity_id
_entity_poly.type
_entity_poly.pdbx_seq_one_letter_code
_entity_poly.pdbx_strand_id
1 'polypeptide(L)'
;MIPRTTLKSRFDKSTVVDRDTKFILVFNTAKNTQVLPGYYYWYENKWNNLKNLTEEDGLPKNNGKAGDLFFDYSTKDVYFFNGSMWLSMTTSDDTFYEAIFENKSGVLKYKNSVGEKIVINLPELVPNFNYPKTISLNAGKETLNYIDNNGRFTVLKLDILLAKSRNTNVTSTF
;
A
#
# COMPACT_ATOMS: atom_id res chain seq x y z
N MET A 1 -17.81 -7.57 -18.07
CA MET A 1 -17.80 -6.30 -18.84
C MET A 1 -17.77 -5.14 -17.86
N ILE A 2 -17.02 -4.06 -18.16
CA ILE A 2 -16.99 -2.85 -17.33
C ILE A 2 -18.20 -1.96 -17.71
N PRO A 3 -19.02 -1.46 -16.75
CA PRO A 3 -20.15 -0.58 -17.03
C PRO A 3 -19.75 0.74 -17.70
N ARG A 4 -20.61 1.25 -18.60
CA ARG A 4 -20.43 2.55 -19.27
C ARG A 4 -21.46 3.55 -18.74
N THR A 5 -21.06 4.80 -18.56
CA THR A 5 -21.95 5.87 -18.07
C THR A 5 -21.59 7.23 -18.65
N THR A 6 -22.53 8.17 -18.60
CA THR A 6 -22.33 9.57 -19.00
C THR A 6 -22.24 10.43 -17.74
N LEU A 7 -21.04 10.61 -17.18
CA LEU A 7 -20.84 11.41 -15.97
C LEU A 7 -21.10 12.89 -16.25
N LYS A 8 -21.92 13.53 -15.40
CA LYS A 8 -22.20 14.97 -15.49
C LYS A 8 -21.04 15.82 -14.96
N SER A 9 -20.34 15.33 -13.94
CA SER A 9 -19.23 16.02 -13.25
C SER A 9 -18.37 15.03 -12.47
N ARG A 10 -17.28 15.51 -11.88
CA ARG A 10 -16.48 14.72 -10.92
C ARG A 10 -17.22 14.44 -9.60
N PHE A 11 -18.37 15.06 -9.37
CA PHE A 11 -19.18 14.90 -8.16
C PHE A 11 -20.54 14.28 -8.45
N ASP A 12 -20.71 13.71 -9.64
CA ASP A 12 -21.97 13.13 -10.08
C ASP A 12 -22.33 11.88 -9.25
N LYS A 13 -23.23 12.07 -8.29
CA LYS A 13 -23.79 11.00 -7.44
C LYS A 13 -24.93 10.25 -8.10
N SER A 14 -25.45 10.69 -9.25
CA SER A 14 -26.59 10.02 -9.90
C SER A 14 -26.25 8.64 -10.43
N THR A 15 -24.95 8.33 -10.59
CA THR A 15 -24.45 7.01 -10.96
C THR A 15 -24.08 6.14 -9.74
N VAL A 16 -24.16 6.68 -8.52
CA VAL A 16 -23.81 5.96 -7.27
C VAL A 16 -25.09 5.43 -6.63
N VAL A 17 -25.23 4.10 -6.55
CA VAL A 17 -26.49 3.44 -6.19
C VAL A 17 -26.73 3.40 -4.66
N ASP A 18 -25.67 3.58 -3.84
CA ASP A 18 -25.77 3.57 -2.37
C ASP A 18 -24.78 4.56 -1.72
N ARG A 19 -25.18 5.16 -0.58
CA ARG A 19 -24.36 6.05 0.25
C ARG A 19 -23.11 5.37 0.81
N ASP A 20 -23.14 4.04 0.97
CA ASP A 20 -22.02 3.25 1.47
C ASP A 20 -21.12 2.67 0.37
N THR A 21 -21.33 3.04 -0.90
CA THR A 21 -20.51 2.51 -2.00
C THR A 21 -19.08 3.02 -1.92
N LYS A 22 -18.15 2.13 -1.54
CA LYS A 22 -16.72 2.47 -1.35
C LYS A 22 -15.89 2.44 -2.64
N PHE A 23 -16.35 1.75 -3.69
CA PHE A 23 -15.64 1.64 -4.95
C PHE A 23 -16.57 1.28 -6.12
N ILE A 24 -16.60 2.10 -7.17
CA ILE A 24 -17.24 1.80 -8.47
C ILE A 24 -16.22 2.10 -9.56
N LEU A 25 -16.08 1.22 -10.55
CA LEU A 25 -15.31 1.46 -11.78
C LEU A 25 -16.25 1.56 -12.98
N VAL A 26 -16.16 2.65 -13.74
CA VAL A 26 -16.94 2.88 -14.97
C VAL A 26 -16.06 3.40 -16.10
N PHE A 27 -16.49 3.17 -17.34
CA PHE A 27 -16.02 3.92 -18.49
C PHE A 27 -16.95 5.12 -18.74
N ASN A 28 -16.45 6.33 -18.51
CA ASN A 28 -17.17 7.56 -18.81
C ASN A 28 -17.16 7.85 -20.32
N THR A 29 -18.33 8.17 -20.89
CA THR A 29 -18.49 8.60 -22.28
C THR A 29 -18.68 10.11 -22.44
N ALA A 30 -18.88 10.86 -21.35
CA ALA A 30 -19.08 12.30 -21.40
C ALA A 30 -17.77 13.07 -21.64
N LYS A 31 -17.85 14.19 -22.38
CA LYS A 31 -16.78 15.18 -22.52
C LYS A 31 -17.31 16.55 -22.10
N ASN A 32 -16.73 17.12 -21.04
CA ASN A 32 -16.98 18.48 -20.60
C ASN A 32 -15.73 19.05 -19.92
N THR A 33 -15.85 20.20 -19.24
CA THR A 33 -14.71 20.86 -18.57
C THR A 33 -14.17 20.11 -17.34
N GLN A 34 -14.92 19.17 -16.78
CA GLN A 34 -14.58 18.45 -15.54
C GLN A 34 -14.27 16.97 -15.76
N VAL A 35 -14.83 16.35 -16.80
CA VAL A 35 -14.60 14.95 -17.15
C VAL A 35 -14.33 14.77 -18.66
N LEU A 36 -13.47 13.82 -18.98
CA LEU A 36 -13.16 13.41 -20.35
C LEU A 36 -13.59 11.95 -20.54
N PRO A 37 -13.76 11.47 -21.79
CA PRO A 37 -13.93 10.04 -22.02
C PRO A 37 -12.75 9.24 -21.45
N GLY A 38 -13.02 8.14 -20.75
CA GLY A 38 -12.01 7.32 -20.11
C GLY A 38 -12.51 6.54 -18.89
N TYR A 39 -11.62 5.80 -18.23
CA TYR A 39 -11.95 5.05 -17.02
C TYR A 39 -11.97 5.98 -15.80
N TYR A 40 -12.97 5.80 -14.94
CA TYR A 40 -13.14 6.56 -13.71
C TYR A 40 -13.51 5.63 -12.55
N TYR A 41 -13.02 5.94 -11.36
CA TYR A 41 -13.43 5.27 -10.12
C TYR A 41 -14.02 6.25 -9.09
N TRP A 42 -15.06 5.81 -8.38
CA TRP A 42 -15.68 6.59 -7.29
C TRP A 42 -14.95 6.32 -5.97
N TYR A 43 -14.33 7.36 -5.39
CA TYR A 43 -13.65 7.28 -4.09
C TYR A 43 -13.64 8.67 -3.43
N GLU A 44 -13.81 8.72 -2.11
CA GLU A 44 -13.87 9.97 -1.32
C GLU A 44 -14.82 11.04 -1.91
N ASN A 45 -16.06 10.63 -2.23
CA ASN A 45 -17.10 11.51 -2.76
C ASN A 45 -16.79 12.18 -4.11
N LYS A 46 -15.89 11.62 -4.92
CA LYS A 46 -15.58 12.11 -6.26
C LYS A 46 -15.22 10.99 -7.24
N TRP A 47 -15.44 11.24 -8.52
CA TRP A 47 -14.91 10.46 -9.63
C TRP A 47 -13.46 10.87 -9.92
N ASN A 48 -12.56 9.90 -9.84
CA ASN A 48 -11.13 10.05 -10.13
C ASN A 48 -10.83 9.43 -11.49
N ASN A 49 -10.14 10.17 -12.37
CA ASN A 49 -9.83 9.71 -13.72
C ASN A 49 -8.60 8.79 -13.69
N LEU A 50 -8.67 7.64 -14.37
CA LEU A 50 -7.56 6.69 -14.51
C LEU A 50 -6.55 7.08 -15.61
N LYS A 51 -6.66 8.27 -16.20
CA LYS A 51 -5.90 8.70 -17.39
C LYS A 51 -4.37 8.67 -17.26
N ASN A 52 -3.85 8.63 -16.04
CA ASN A 52 -2.43 8.63 -15.76
C ASN A 52 -1.96 7.23 -15.33
N LEU A 53 -2.57 6.17 -15.86
CA LEU A 53 -2.01 4.83 -15.73
C LEU A 53 -0.81 4.72 -16.68
N THR A 54 0.39 4.90 -16.14
CA THR A 54 1.61 4.52 -16.85
C THR A 54 1.79 3.02 -16.67
N GLU A 55 1.92 2.31 -17.78
CA GLU A 55 2.03 0.86 -17.78
C GLU A 55 3.40 0.47 -18.33
N GLU A 56 4.31 0.06 -17.45
CA GLU A 56 5.67 -0.36 -17.80
C GLU A 56 6.09 -1.53 -16.91
N ASP A 57 7.11 -2.28 -17.34
CA ASP A 57 7.74 -3.29 -16.48
C ASP A 57 8.66 -2.62 -15.44
N GLY A 58 8.50 -3.05 -14.19
CA GLY A 58 9.32 -2.63 -13.04
C GLY A 58 8.77 -1.39 -12.32
N LEU A 59 9.53 -0.89 -11.34
CA LEU A 59 9.11 0.24 -10.52
C LEU A 59 8.88 1.53 -11.34
N PRO A 60 7.95 2.41 -10.92
CA PRO A 60 7.73 3.69 -11.59
C PRO A 60 9.02 4.52 -11.63
N LYS A 61 9.50 4.87 -12.84
CA LYS A 61 10.83 5.48 -13.05
C LYS A 61 10.85 7.02 -12.98
N ASN A 62 9.69 7.66 -13.08
CA ASN A 62 9.54 9.12 -13.11
C ASN A 62 8.82 9.65 -11.86
N ASN A 63 9.07 10.90 -11.47
CA ASN A 63 8.23 11.57 -10.47
C ASN A 63 6.84 11.81 -11.07
N GLY A 64 5.84 11.07 -10.59
CA GLY A 64 4.45 11.23 -11.01
C GLY A 64 3.88 12.59 -10.59
N LYS A 65 2.64 12.86 -10.96
CA LYS A 65 1.79 13.91 -10.39
C LYS A 65 0.89 13.32 -9.32
N ALA A 66 0.55 14.11 -8.31
CA ALA A 66 -0.34 13.66 -7.24
C ALA A 66 -1.65 13.12 -7.85
N GLY A 67 -1.98 11.87 -7.58
CA GLY A 67 -3.13 11.18 -8.18
C GLY A 67 -2.79 10.19 -9.29
N ASP A 68 -1.55 10.12 -9.75
CA ASP A 68 -1.14 9.20 -10.80
C ASP A 68 -1.17 7.74 -10.32
N LEU A 69 -1.42 6.83 -11.26
CA LEU A 69 -1.44 5.40 -11.02
C LEU A 69 -0.37 4.73 -11.90
N PHE A 70 0.25 3.68 -11.41
CA PHE A 70 1.20 2.90 -12.20
C PHE A 70 0.88 1.43 -12.01
N PHE A 71 0.92 0.65 -13.08
CA PHE A 71 0.73 -0.79 -13.01
C PHE A 71 2.00 -1.48 -13.47
N ASP A 72 2.60 -2.28 -12.59
CA ASP A 72 3.74 -3.10 -12.93
C ASP A 72 3.23 -4.41 -13.56
N TYR A 73 3.50 -4.59 -14.85
CA TYR A 73 3.10 -5.80 -15.57
C TYR A 73 3.81 -7.06 -15.07
N SER A 74 5.00 -6.93 -14.49
CA SER A 74 5.81 -8.05 -14.03
C SER A 74 5.30 -8.62 -12.71
N THR A 75 4.95 -7.76 -11.75
CA THR A 75 4.49 -8.17 -10.42
C THR A 75 2.97 -8.13 -10.24
N LYS A 76 2.25 -7.49 -11.17
CA LYS A 76 0.82 -7.20 -11.09
C LYS A 76 0.44 -6.26 -9.94
N ASP A 77 1.42 -5.51 -9.44
CA ASP A 77 1.19 -4.49 -8.41
C ASP A 77 0.69 -3.19 -9.05
N VAL A 78 -0.21 -2.50 -8.33
CA VAL A 78 -0.64 -1.14 -8.67
C VAL A 78 0.03 -0.18 -7.71
N TYR A 79 0.48 0.98 -8.17
CA TYR A 79 1.08 2.03 -7.36
C TYR A 79 0.31 3.34 -7.55
N PHE A 80 0.33 4.21 -6.55
CA PHE A 80 -0.27 5.53 -6.54
C PHE A 80 0.75 6.60 -6.15
N PHE A 81 0.80 7.71 -6.89
CA PHE A 81 1.68 8.83 -6.55
C PHE A 81 0.97 9.84 -5.65
N ASN A 82 1.48 10.05 -4.44
CA ASN A 82 0.84 10.93 -3.44
C ASN A 82 1.22 12.43 -3.57
N GLY A 83 2.02 12.79 -4.57
CA GLY A 83 2.58 14.14 -4.73
C GLY A 83 4.04 14.26 -4.29
N SER A 84 4.62 13.21 -3.70
CA SER A 84 6.03 13.16 -3.31
C SER A 84 6.71 11.85 -3.71
N MET A 85 6.00 10.73 -3.65
CA MET A 85 6.53 9.42 -4.01
C MET A 85 5.43 8.46 -4.49
N TRP A 86 5.85 7.41 -5.19
CA TRP A 86 4.99 6.28 -5.53
C TRP A 86 4.84 5.35 -4.33
N LEU A 87 3.59 4.98 -4.03
CA LEU A 87 3.21 4.06 -2.96
C LEU A 87 2.49 2.87 -3.58
N SER A 88 2.86 1.64 -3.23
CA SER A 88 2.10 0.47 -3.66
C SER A 88 0.67 0.53 -3.10
N MET A 89 -0.30 0.29 -3.97
CA MET A 89 -1.70 -0.03 -3.68
C MET A 89 -1.88 -1.55 -3.80
N THR A 90 -1.09 -2.31 -3.05
CA THR A 90 -1.26 -3.76 -3.02
C THR A 90 -2.66 -4.09 -2.48
N THR A 91 -3.42 -4.94 -3.19
CA THR A 91 -4.68 -5.53 -2.71
C THR A 91 -4.45 -6.92 -2.12
N SER A 92 -3.34 -7.11 -1.41
CA SER A 92 -3.10 -8.34 -0.67
C SER A 92 -3.88 -8.28 0.64
N ASP A 93 -5.02 -8.96 0.69
CA ASP A 93 -5.58 -9.49 1.93
C ASP A 93 -4.59 -10.51 2.50
N ASP A 94 -3.50 -10.03 3.11
CA ASP A 94 -2.53 -10.85 3.81
C ASP A 94 -2.92 -10.90 5.30
N THR A 95 -3.86 -11.79 5.63
CA THR A 95 -4.13 -12.15 7.02
C THR A 95 -2.93 -12.90 7.59
N PHE A 96 -2.26 -12.31 8.58
CA PHE A 96 -1.19 -12.96 9.35
C PHE A 96 -1.77 -14.05 10.24
N TYR A 97 -1.26 -15.28 10.14
CA TYR A 97 -1.80 -16.41 10.89
C TYR A 97 -1.19 -16.59 12.29
N GLU A 98 0.06 -16.15 12.51
CA GLU A 98 0.77 -16.28 13.80
C GLU A 98 1.93 -15.28 13.83
N ALA A 99 1.99 -14.41 14.85
CA ALA A 99 3.12 -13.51 15.05
C ALA A 99 3.56 -13.46 16.51
N ILE A 100 4.87 -13.60 16.72
CA ILE A 100 5.52 -13.64 18.02
C ILE A 100 6.61 -12.58 18.03
N PHE A 101 6.60 -11.73 19.05
CA PHE A 101 7.69 -10.80 19.31
C PHE A 101 8.45 -11.22 20.57
N GLU A 102 9.74 -11.50 20.41
CA GLU A 102 10.63 -11.85 21.51
C GLU A 102 11.25 -10.59 22.11
N ASN A 103 10.61 -10.04 23.14
CA ASN A 103 11.00 -8.72 23.68
C ASN A 103 12.46 -8.64 24.18
N LYS A 104 13.06 -9.75 24.60
CA LYS A 104 14.45 -9.76 25.07
C LYS A 104 15.47 -9.66 23.92
N SER A 105 15.14 -10.22 22.77
CA SER A 105 16.03 -10.26 21.59
C SER A 105 15.67 -9.22 20.54
N GLY A 106 14.47 -8.63 20.61
CA GLY A 106 13.99 -7.69 19.59
C GLY A 106 13.59 -8.37 18.28
N VAL A 107 13.42 -9.70 18.30
CA VAL A 107 13.14 -10.50 17.11
C VAL A 107 11.64 -10.63 16.90
N LEU A 108 11.18 -10.26 15.71
CA LEU A 108 9.83 -10.51 15.22
C LEU A 108 9.82 -11.79 14.37
N LYS A 109 8.95 -12.73 14.71
CA LYS A 109 8.70 -13.96 13.95
C LYS A 109 7.24 -13.96 13.50
N TYR A 110 6.98 -14.18 12.22
CA TYR A 110 5.62 -14.32 11.73
C TYR A 110 5.52 -15.29 10.55
N LYS A 111 4.32 -15.80 10.29
CA LYS A 111 4.00 -16.49 9.03
C LYS A 111 3.28 -15.53 8.08
N ASN A 112 3.75 -15.42 6.85
CA ASN A 112 3.04 -14.67 5.81
C ASN A 112 1.82 -15.48 5.28
N SER A 113 1.10 -14.92 4.31
CA SER A 113 -0.11 -15.51 3.72
C SER A 113 0.11 -16.85 3.02
N VAL A 114 1.34 -17.14 2.58
CA VAL A 114 1.73 -18.43 1.99
C VAL A 114 2.29 -19.41 3.02
N GLY A 115 2.27 -19.07 4.30
CA GLY A 115 2.75 -19.92 5.40
C GLY A 115 4.27 -19.94 5.57
N GLU A 116 5.02 -19.11 4.82
CA GLU A 116 6.47 -18.97 4.97
C GLU A 116 6.78 -18.31 6.32
N LYS A 117 7.75 -18.89 7.04
CA LYS A 117 8.24 -18.35 8.30
C LYS A 117 9.23 -17.23 8.02
N ILE A 118 8.90 -16.03 8.48
CA ILE A 118 9.76 -14.86 8.40
C ILE A 118 10.29 -14.53 9.80
N VAL A 119 11.59 -14.22 9.86
CA VAL A 119 12.30 -13.81 11.08
C VAL A 119 12.99 -12.48 10.80
N ILE A 120 12.70 -11.46 11.61
CA ILE A 120 13.23 -10.11 11.47
C ILE A 120 13.88 -9.68 12.79
N ASN A 121 15.19 -9.38 12.77
CA ASN A 121 15.92 -8.85 13.91
C ASN A 121 15.86 -7.31 13.90
N LEU A 122 14.90 -6.70 14.60
CA LEU A 122 14.71 -5.24 14.58
C LEU A 122 15.94 -4.44 15.04
N PRO A 123 16.69 -4.85 16.09
CA PRO A 123 17.95 -4.22 16.47
C PRO A 123 18.96 -4.03 15.33
N GLU A 124 18.99 -4.95 14.35
CA GLU A 124 19.93 -4.86 13.20
C GLU A 124 19.44 -3.90 12.12
N LEU A 125 18.13 -3.66 12.02
CA LEU A 125 17.51 -2.93 10.91
C LEU A 125 17.07 -1.50 11.27
N VAL A 126 16.91 -1.24 12.56
CA VAL A 126 16.40 0.00 13.11
C VAL A 126 17.51 0.70 13.91
N PRO A 127 18.08 1.81 13.41
CA PRO A 127 19.08 2.56 14.15
C PRO A 127 18.56 3.05 15.49
N ASN A 128 19.40 2.97 16.53
CA ASN A 128 19.03 3.35 17.90
C ASN A 128 17.75 2.65 18.38
N PHE A 129 17.62 1.35 18.09
CA PHE A 129 16.45 0.56 18.43
C PHE A 129 16.25 0.53 19.96
N ASN A 130 15.11 1.04 20.40
CA ASN A 130 14.64 0.89 21.77
C ASN A 130 13.66 -0.27 21.86
N TYR A 131 13.84 -1.13 22.86
CA TYR A 131 12.94 -2.24 23.12
C TYR A 131 11.51 -1.74 23.43
N PRO A 132 10.49 -2.36 22.81
CA PRO A 132 9.12 -1.94 22.95
C PRO A 132 8.55 -2.36 24.32
N LYS A 133 7.80 -1.44 24.92
CA LYS A 133 6.90 -1.72 26.04
C LYS A 133 5.60 -2.37 25.56
N THR A 134 5.10 -1.93 24.40
CA THR A 134 3.95 -2.53 23.71
C THR A 134 4.25 -2.68 22.24
N ILE A 135 3.70 -3.71 21.61
CA ILE A 135 3.89 -3.99 20.19
C ILE A 135 2.62 -4.59 19.61
N SER A 136 2.32 -4.24 18.37
CA SER A 136 1.16 -4.70 17.64
C SER A 136 1.50 -4.79 16.16
N LEU A 137 1.01 -5.85 15.52
CA LEU A 137 0.99 -5.96 14.07
C LEU A 137 -0.38 -5.51 13.58
N ASN A 138 -0.39 -4.57 12.65
CA ASN A 138 -1.59 -4.18 11.96
C ASN A 138 -1.61 -4.88 10.60
N ALA A 139 -2.35 -5.99 10.53
CA ALA A 139 -2.46 -6.81 9.33
C ALA A 139 -2.95 -6.00 8.13
N GLY A 140 -4.09 -5.30 8.28
CA GLY A 140 -4.70 -4.53 7.19
C GLY A 140 -3.93 -3.28 6.77
N LYS A 141 -2.86 -2.89 7.48
CA LYS A 141 -1.99 -1.77 7.11
C LYS A 141 -0.54 -2.20 6.84
N GLU A 142 -0.25 -3.49 6.98
CA GLU A 142 1.09 -4.07 6.86
C GLU A 142 2.14 -3.32 7.71
N THR A 143 1.77 -2.89 8.92
CA THR A 143 2.67 -2.18 9.83
C THR A 143 2.94 -2.91 11.13
N LEU A 144 4.17 -2.78 11.62
CA LEU A 144 4.54 -3.03 13.00
C LEU A 144 4.48 -1.70 13.77
N ASN A 145 3.60 -1.63 14.75
CA ASN A 145 3.45 -0.46 15.61
C ASN A 145 3.94 -0.81 17.01
N TYR A 146 4.81 0.02 17.58
CA TYR A 146 5.27 -0.18 18.96
C TYR A 146 5.42 1.12 19.72
N ILE A 147 5.25 1.04 21.04
CA ILE A 147 5.56 2.12 21.99
C ILE A 147 6.79 1.67 22.76
N ASP A 148 7.86 2.46 22.75
CA ASP A 148 9.08 2.15 23.50
C ASP A 148 8.93 2.40 25.01
N ASN A 149 9.94 2.00 25.78
CA ASN A 149 9.94 2.19 27.24
C ASN A 149 9.89 3.66 27.67
N ASN A 150 10.19 4.60 26.76
CA ASN A 150 10.10 6.04 27.00
C ASN A 150 8.75 6.62 26.56
N GLY A 151 7.82 5.79 26.09
CA GLY A 151 6.49 6.20 25.64
C GLY A 151 6.42 6.70 24.20
N ARG A 152 7.51 6.58 23.42
CA ARG A 152 7.53 7.03 22.02
C ARG A 152 6.90 5.99 21.10
N PHE A 153 5.91 6.42 20.32
CA PHE A 153 5.25 5.59 19.31
C PHE A 153 6.05 5.54 18.01
N THR A 154 6.22 4.34 17.44
CA THR A 154 6.92 4.08 16.18
C THR A 154 6.07 3.19 15.29
N VAL A 155 6.05 3.50 13.99
CA VAL A 155 5.39 2.72 12.95
C VAL A 155 6.44 2.30 11.92
N LEU A 156 6.59 1.00 11.71
CA LEU A 156 7.50 0.42 10.72
C LEU A 156 6.68 -0.36 9.70
N LYS A 157 6.94 -0.17 8.40
CA LYS A 157 6.29 -0.98 7.37
C LYS A 157 6.99 -2.33 7.21
N LEU A 158 6.21 -3.39 7.03
CA LEU A 158 6.71 -4.75 7.05
C LEU A 158 7.50 -5.12 5.79
N ASP A 159 7.09 -4.59 4.63
CA ASP A 159 7.80 -4.68 3.35
C ASP A 159 9.23 -4.14 3.44
N ILE A 160 9.41 -2.98 4.06
CA ILE A 160 10.72 -2.35 4.28
C ILE A 160 11.57 -3.20 5.21
N LEU A 161 10.99 -3.72 6.29
CA LEU A 161 11.72 -4.57 7.24
C LEU A 161 12.16 -5.88 6.58
N LEU A 162 11.30 -6.48 5.76
CA LEU A 162 11.59 -7.72 5.04
C LEU A 162 12.67 -7.53 3.96
N ALA A 163 12.61 -6.43 3.20
CA ALA A 163 13.65 -6.09 2.23
C ALA A 163 15.00 -5.87 2.92
N LYS A 164 15.01 -5.14 4.04
CA LYS A 164 16.24 -4.90 4.82
C LYS A 164 16.81 -6.18 5.43
N SER A 165 15.98 -7.06 6.00
CA SER A 165 16.45 -8.31 6.60
C SER A 165 17.05 -9.27 5.58
N ARG A 166 16.58 -9.23 4.33
CA ARG A 166 17.17 -10.01 3.23
C ARG A 166 18.51 -9.44 2.76
N ASN A 167 18.68 -8.13 2.80
CA ASN A 167 19.92 -7.47 2.41
C ASN A 167 21.05 -7.61 3.46
N THR A 168 20.74 -7.66 4.75
CA THR A 168 21.75 -7.87 5.81
C THR A 168 22.39 -9.26 5.75
N ASN A 169 21.66 -10.26 5.26
CA ASN A 169 22.14 -11.64 5.09
C ASN A 169 23.11 -11.84 3.91
N VAL A 170 23.36 -10.81 3.09
CA VAL A 170 24.30 -10.87 1.96
C VAL A 170 25.72 -10.44 2.38
N THR A 171 25.89 -9.86 3.56
CA THR A 171 27.17 -9.30 4.03
C THR A 171 28.03 -10.21 4.90
N SER A 172 27.65 -11.48 5.11
CA SER A 172 28.40 -12.39 6.02
C SER A 172 29.18 -13.52 5.30
N THR A 173 29.77 -13.24 4.14
CA THR A 173 30.83 -14.08 3.58
C THR A 173 31.83 -13.23 2.83
N PHE A 174 32.91 -12.84 3.49
CA PHE A 174 34.29 -12.85 2.99
C PHE A 174 35.24 -12.97 4.18
#